data_AF-A0A0L7R5H1-F1
#
_entry.id   AF-A0A0L7R5H1-F1
#
_cell.length_a   1.000
_cell.length_b   1.000
_cell.length_c   1.000
_cell.angle_alpha   90.00
_cell.angle_beta   90.00
_cell.angle_gamma   90.00
#
_symmetry.space_group_name_H-M   'P 1'
#
loop_
_entity.id
_entity.type
_entity.pdbx_description
1 polymer ?
#
loop_
_entity_poly.entity_id
_entity_poly.type
_entity_poly.pdbx_seq_one_letter_code
_entity_poly.pdbx_strand_id
1 'polypeptide(L)'
;MDKEEVESKKYDEEEGETERYPTPKSSSIFDDTTRALTHSEAGECLHMLGKCESGLGYAYLCLNASNKGLTDIRVIPMFKYVLYVDVSGNRLTTEALRYLTSMKYLLMIRADRNHVTSGELEPMPYLQVLTLNKNKLTSTSGISHKQLECLELNHNNIEEVTLNPYDLENLKHFELRGNILTTTNGIFFPRLTRLFLAENQIEKLEGLEILVNLTTLHLRSNKLSNLTGFDSRCVKLNYLNLRNNEIIKLSELEKLSCLPALETLVILENPTVPDREAEEEVAYRHIVLAMLPNLTRIDKDPVLFDEKREAKEFRRQMLRDGTKFPDLDTNPPN
;
A
#
# COMPACT_ATOMS: atom_id res chain seq x y z
N MET A 1 85.63 1.94 -42.50
CA MET A 1 84.85 0.84 -43.10
C MET A 1 84.46 -0.05 -41.95
N ASP A 2 83.22 0.11 -41.54
CA ASP A 2 82.74 -0.05 -40.17
C ASP A 2 82.57 -1.51 -39.78
N LYS A 3 83.00 -1.87 -38.56
CA LYS A 3 82.11 -2.18 -37.44
C LYS A 3 82.94 -2.43 -36.18
N GLU A 4 82.57 -1.69 -35.15
CA GLU A 4 83.18 -1.60 -33.83
C GLU A 4 83.11 -2.92 -33.04
N GLU A 5 84.20 -3.14 -32.30
CA GLU A 5 84.33 -4.04 -31.16
C GLU A 5 83.59 -3.49 -29.91
N VAL A 6 83.47 -4.36 -28.90
CA VAL A 6 83.81 -4.12 -27.48
C VAL A 6 82.72 -4.57 -26.47
N GLU A 7 83.11 -5.65 -25.79
CA GLU A 7 83.07 -5.98 -24.36
C GLU A 7 81.78 -6.17 -23.53
N SER A 8 81.83 -7.35 -22.92
CA SER A 8 81.37 -7.76 -21.58
C SER A 8 81.25 -6.69 -20.49
N LYS A 9 80.18 -6.84 -19.69
CA LYS A 9 80.25 -6.73 -18.23
C LYS A 9 79.50 -7.89 -17.58
N LYS A 10 79.90 -8.14 -16.33
CA LYS A 10 79.99 -9.38 -15.58
C LYS A 10 79.29 -9.13 -14.23
N TYR A 11 78.89 -10.21 -13.54
CA TYR A 11 78.50 -10.28 -12.11
C TYR A 11 77.08 -9.80 -11.76
N ASP A 12 76.33 -10.37 -10.82
CA ASP A 12 76.51 -11.54 -9.94
C ASP A 12 75.12 -11.97 -9.42
N GLU A 13 75.03 -13.23 -8.99
CA GLU A 13 73.90 -13.86 -8.32
C GLU A 13 73.67 -13.26 -6.92
N GLU A 14 72.41 -12.98 -6.57
CA GLU A 14 71.99 -12.95 -5.16
C GLU A 14 70.69 -13.75 -5.01
N GLU A 15 70.77 -14.72 -4.09
CA GLU A 15 69.71 -15.63 -3.65
C GLU A 15 68.57 -14.84 -3.00
N GLY A 16 67.35 -14.99 -3.55
CA GLY A 16 66.12 -14.45 -2.99
C GLY A 16 65.27 -15.56 -2.39
N GLU A 17 65.11 -15.53 -1.07
CA GLU A 17 64.25 -16.40 -0.26
C GLU A 17 62.82 -16.46 -0.82
N THR A 18 62.31 -17.68 -1.05
CA THR A 18 60.94 -17.91 -1.47
C THR A 18 59.95 -17.59 -0.33
N GLU A 19 59.40 -16.38 -0.34
CA GLU A 19 58.19 -16.06 0.42
C GLU A 19 57.01 -16.86 -0.15
N ARG A 20 56.59 -17.89 0.59
CA ARG A 20 55.34 -18.62 0.32
C ARG A 20 54.16 -17.71 0.69
N TYR A 21 53.60 -17.04 -0.29
CA TYR A 21 52.28 -16.42 -0.14
C TYR A 21 51.26 -17.52 0.22
N PRO A 22 50.48 -17.37 1.31
CA PRO A 22 49.39 -18.28 1.59
C PRO A 22 48.36 -18.10 0.48
N THR A 23 48.18 -19.13 -0.34
CA THR A 23 47.01 -19.22 -1.21
C THR A 23 45.77 -19.14 -0.31
N PRO A 24 44.84 -18.20 -0.56
CA PRO A 24 43.57 -18.22 0.14
C PRO A 24 42.93 -19.55 -0.24
N LYS A 25 42.78 -20.45 0.72
CA LYS A 25 41.81 -21.53 0.60
C LYS A 25 40.49 -20.83 0.27
N SER A 26 40.02 -20.95 -0.97
CA SER A 26 38.65 -20.60 -1.30
C SER A 26 37.78 -21.58 -0.52
N SER A 27 37.49 -21.26 0.73
CA SER A 27 36.31 -21.75 1.41
C SER A 27 35.13 -21.06 0.74
N SER A 28 34.83 -21.47 -0.49
CA SER A 28 33.51 -21.28 -1.04
C SER A 28 32.60 -22.22 -0.26
N ILE A 29 32.26 -21.81 0.96
CA ILE A 29 31.02 -22.21 1.59
C ILE A 29 29.97 -21.48 0.75
N PHE A 30 29.63 -22.06 -0.40
CA PHE A 30 28.36 -21.78 -1.04
C PHE A 30 27.35 -22.27 -0.02
N ASP A 31 26.87 -21.35 0.80
CA ASP A 31 25.68 -21.58 1.60
C ASP A 31 24.58 -21.83 0.57
N ASP A 32 24.22 -23.10 0.38
CA ASP A 32 23.13 -23.54 -0.49
C ASP A 32 21.83 -23.06 0.16
N THR A 33 21.61 -21.75 0.04
CA THR A 33 20.51 -20.97 0.63
C THR A 33 19.20 -21.18 -0.12
N THR A 34 19.23 -22.03 -1.15
CA THR A 34 18.10 -22.38 -2.00
C THR A 34 17.21 -23.39 -1.29
N ARG A 35 15.98 -22.98 -0.97
CA ARG A 35 14.98 -23.87 -0.41
C ARG A 35 13.83 -24.01 -1.41
N ALA A 36 13.91 -25.05 -2.23
CA ALA A 36 12.86 -25.38 -3.18
C ALA A 36 11.75 -26.17 -2.49
N LEU A 37 10.48 -25.83 -2.79
CA LEU A 37 9.33 -26.64 -2.41
C LEU A 37 9.37 -27.93 -3.22
N THR A 38 9.47 -29.09 -2.56
CA THR A 38 9.43 -30.37 -3.27
C THR A 38 8.00 -30.74 -3.65
N HIS A 39 7.84 -31.66 -4.60
CA HIS A 39 6.51 -32.13 -5.01
C HIS A 39 5.75 -32.80 -3.85
N SER A 40 6.44 -33.55 -2.99
CA SER A 40 5.82 -34.19 -1.81
C SER A 40 5.29 -33.15 -0.83
N GLU A 41 6.13 -32.16 -0.49
CA GLU A 41 5.73 -31.08 0.43
C GLU A 41 4.61 -30.23 -0.14
N ALA A 42 4.64 -29.94 -1.45
CA ALA A 42 3.55 -29.24 -2.12
C ALA A 42 2.25 -30.05 -2.05
N GLY A 43 2.32 -31.38 -2.16
CA GLY A 43 1.18 -32.28 -1.96
C GLY A 43 0.57 -32.18 -0.56
N GLU A 44 1.40 -32.06 0.48
CA GLU A 44 0.96 -31.84 1.87
C GLU A 44 0.36 -30.44 2.10
N CYS A 45 0.69 -29.48 1.25
CA CYS A 45 0.15 -28.11 1.30
C CYS A 45 -1.23 -27.99 0.64
N LEU A 46 -1.69 -29.02 -0.08
CA LEU A 46 -2.98 -29.00 -0.76
C LEU A 46 -4.14 -29.15 0.23
N HIS A 47 -5.16 -28.32 0.05
CA HIS A 47 -6.39 -28.42 0.84
C HIS A 47 -7.60 -27.90 0.06
N MET A 48 -8.78 -28.03 0.67
CA MET A 48 -10.09 -27.66 0.11
C MET A 48 -10.45 -28.43 -1.16
N LEU A 49 -11.26 -29.49 -0.99
CA LEU A 49 -11.83 -30.22 -2.11
C LEU A 49 -12.91 -29.39 -2.80
N GLY A 50 -12.84 -29.31 -4.11
CA GLY A 50 -13.89 -28.73 -4.95
C GLY A 50 -14.13 -29.59 -6.18
N LYS A 51 -15.28 -29.40 -6.82
CA LYS A 51 -15.61 -30.10 -8.06
C LYS A 51 -14.71 -29.61 -9.18
N CYS A 52 -14.19 -30.53 -9.98
CA CYS A 52 -13.53 -30.17 -11.23
C CYS A 52 -14.57 -29.65 -12.25
N GLU A 53 -14.11 -29.00 -13.33
CA GLU A 53 -14.98 -28.45 -14.39
C GLU A 53 -15.97 -29.47 -14.97
N SER A 54 -15.59 -30.75 -15.04
CA SER A 54 -16.48 -31.81 -15.54
C SER A 54 -17.62 -32.15 -14.58
N GLY A 55 -17.54 -31.72 -13.31
CA GLY A 55 -18.50 -32.07 -12.26
C GLY A 55 -18.45 -33.54 -11.81
N LEU A 56 -17.60 -34.36 -12.44
CA LEU A 56 -17.50 -35.81 -12.25
C LEU A 56 -16.39 -36.23 -11.29
N GLY A 57 -15.64 -35.27 -10.73
CA GLY A 57 -14.55 -35.53 -9.80
C GLY A 57 -14.30 -34.38 -8.86
N TYR A 58 -13.41 -34.62 -7.90
CA TYR A 58 -12.95 -33.62 -6.95
C TYR A 58 -11.45 -33.41 -7.09
N ALA A 59 -11.01 -32.16 -6.90
CA ALA A 59 -9.61 -31.79 -6.84
C ALA A 59 -9.38 -30.82 -5.67
N TYR A 60 -8.14 -30.73 -5.20
CA TYR A 60 -7.75 -29.69 -4.26
C TYR A 60 -7.63 -28.36 -4.99
N LEU A 61 -8.31 -27.34 -4.47
CA LEU A 61 -8.37 -26.00 -5.06
C LEU A 61 -7.39 -25.01 -4.43
N CYS A 62 -6.83 -25.33 -3.25
CA CYS A 62 -5.93 -24.46 -2.52
C CYS A 62 -4.58 -25.12 -2.27
N LEU A 63 -3.53 -24.31 -2.28
CA LEU A 63 -2.19 -24.68 -1.85
C LEU A 63 -1.65 -23.63 -0.88
N ASN A 64 -1.36 -24.04 0.36
CA ASN A 64 -0.76 -23.19 1.38
C ASN A 64 0.66 -23.66 1.72
N ALA A 65 1.66 -23.00 1.13
CA ALA A 65 3.08 -23.21 1.37
C ALA A 65 3.71 -22.05 2.15
N SER A 66 2.94 -21.40 3.03
CA SER A 66 3.41 -20.28 3.85
C SER A 66 4.44 -20.69 4.90
N ASN A 67 5.33 -19.76 5.28
CA ASN A 67 6.30 -19.89 6.39
C ASN A 67 7.22 -21.11 6.31
N LYS A 68 7.67 -21.48 5.10
CA LYS A 68 8.55 -22.64 4.86
C LYS A 68 9.98 -22.24 4.49
N GLY A 69 10.28 -20.94 4.51
CA GLY A 69 11.58 -20.39 4.13
C GLY A 69 11.92 -20.62 2.66
N LEU A 70 10.91 -20.71 1.79
CA LEU A 70 11.07 -21.05 0.38
C LEU A 70 11.76 -19.93 -0.40
N THR A 71 12.60 -20.32 -1.36
CA THR A 71 13.16 -19.44 -2.40
C THR A 71 12.72 -19.87 -3.80
N ASP A 72 12.25 -21.10 -3.96
CA ASP A 72 11.81 -21.67 -5.24
C ASP A 72 10.47 -22.41 -5.07
N ILE A 73 9.51 -22.07 -5.93
CA ILE A 73 8.14 -22.61 -5.96
C ILE A 73 7.76 -23.17 -7.34
N ARG A 74 8.74 -23.53 -8.19
CA ARG A 74 8.53 -24.03 -9.56
C ARG A 74 7.64 -25.27 -9.66
N VAL A 75 7.48 -25.99 -8.55
CA VAL A 75 6.61 -27.16 -8.48
C VAL A 75 5.13 -26.81 -8.43
N ILE A 76 4.75 -25.61 -7.95
CA ILE A 76 3.35 -25.23 -7.74
C ILE A 76 2.51 -25.32 -9.04
N PRO A 77 3.00 -24.88 -10.21
CA PRO A 77 2.27 -25.04 -11.48
C PRO A 77 1.92 -26.48 -11.88
N MET A 78 2.53 -27.50 -11.27
CA MET A 78 2.16 -28.90 -11.52
C MET A 78 0.76 -29.25 -11.00
N PHE A 79 0.22 -28.47 -10.04
CA PHE A 79 -1.08 -28.68 -9.42
C PHE A 79 -2.18 -27.90 -10.17
N LYS A 80 -2.54 -28.39 -11.36
CA LYS A 80 -3.38 -27.69 -12.35
C LYS A 80 -4.77 -27.22 -11.90
N TYR A 81 -5.31 -27.78 -10.82
CA TYR A 81 -6.64 -27.44 -10.30
C TYR A 81 -6.60 -26.40 -9.17
N VAL A 82 -5.41 -26.00 -8.72
CA VAL A 82 -5.26 -24.98 -7.68
C VAL A 82 -5.66 -23.62 -8.23
N LEU A 83 -6.56 -22.95 -7.53
CA LEU A 83 -7.08 -21.61 -7.82
C LEU A 83 -6.58 -20.57 -6.80
N TYR A 84 -6.19 -21.02 -5.60
CA TYR A 84 -5.78 -20.16 -4.49
C TYR A 84 -4.40 -20.59 -3.99
N VAL A 85 -3.43 -19.69 -4.06
CA VAL A 85 -2.05 -19.94 -3.62
C VAL A 85 -1.69 -18.99 -2.49
N ASP A 86 -1.24 -19.55 -1.36
CA ASP A 86 -0.60 -18.80 -0.28
C ASP A 86 0.86 -19.26 -0.12
N VAL A 87 1.78 -18.35 -0.42
CA VAL A 87 3.23 -18.52 -0.29
C VAL A 87 3.83 -17.44 0.61
N SER A 88 3.04 -16.91 1.53
CA SER A 88 3.44 -15.83 2.43
C SER A 88 4.51 -16.26 3.45
N GLY A 89 5.34 -15.35 3.92
CA GLY A 89 6.35 -15.63 4.96
C GLY A 89 7.53 -16.47 4.46
N ASN A 90 7.91 -16.30 3.20
CA ASN A 90 9.03 -17.01 2.58
C ASN A 90 10.13 -15.99 2.18
N ARG A 91 11.09 -16.41 1.36
CA ARG A 91 12.19 -15.58 0.83
C ARG A 91 12.07 -15.41 -0.69
N LEU A 92 10.84 -15.40 -1.21
CA LEU A 92 10.58 -15.39 -2.65
C LEU A 92 10.90 -14.01 -3.25
N THR A 93 11.56 -14.03 -4.40
CA THR A 93 11.78 -12.86 -5.25
C THR A 93 10.67 -12.74 -6.29
N THR A 94 10.65 -11.63 -7.03
CA THR A 94 9.75 -11.45 -8.19
C THR A 94 9.89 -12.60 -9.20
N GLU A 95 11.12 -13.04 -9.50
CA GLU A 95 11.35 -14.16 -10.42
C GLU A 95 10.75 -15.47 -9.93
N ALA A 96 10.76 -15.73 -8.61
CA ALA A 96 10.13 -16.91 -8.07
C ALA A 96 8.59 -16.85 -8.20
N LEU A 97 7.98 -15.67 -8.05
CA LEU A 97 6.54 -15.50 -8.25
C LEU A 97 6.11 -15.65 -9.71
N ARG A 98 6.97 -15.32 -10.68
CA ARG A 98 6.67 -15.48 -12.11
C ARG A 98 6.33 -16.92 -12.50
N TYR A 99 6.77 -17.93 -11.75
CA TYR A 99 6.34 -19.31 -12.01
C TYR A 99 4.81 -19.50 -11.92
N LEU A 100 4.13 -18.72 -11.07
CA LEU A 100 2.68 -18.79 -10.91
C LEU A 100 1.91 -18.22 -12.11
N THR A 101 2.51 -17.39 -12.97
CA THR A 101 1.81 -16.79 -14.12
C THR A 101 1.37 -17.82 -15.15
N SER A 102 2.02 -18.99 -15.17
CA SER A 102 1.64 -20.13 -16.00
C SER A 102 0.30 -20.77 -15.60
N MET A 103 -0.18 -20.52 -14.38
CA MET A 103 -1.43 -21.07 -13.84
C MET A 103 -2.62 -20.18 -14.24
N LYS A 104 -3.15 -20.42 -15.44
CA LYS A 104 -4.15 -19.56 -16.10
C LYS A 104 -5.42 -19.26 -15.30
N TYR A 105 -5.82 -20.14 -14.38
CA TYR A 105 -7.08 -20.04 -13.63
C TYR A 105 -6.90 -19.55 -12.18
N LEU A 106 -5.71 -19.08 -11.80
CA LEU A 106 -5.52 -18.53 -10.44
C LEU A 106 -6.49 -17.38 -10.19
N LEU A 107 -7.17 -17.46 -9.05
CA LEU A 107 -8.09 -16.45 -8.54
C LEU A 107 -7.43 -15.61 -7.44
N MET A 108 -6.51 -16.21 -6.67
CA MET A 108 -5.83 -15.53 -5.57
C MET A 108 -4.36 -15.92 -5.48
N ILE A 109 -3.51 -14.92 -5.29
CA ILE A 109 -2.13 -15.07 -4.84
C ILE A 109 -1.96 -14.26 -3.56
N ARG A 110 -1.52 -14.92 -2.49
CA ARG A 110 -0.99 -14.29 -1.28
C ARG A 110 0.51 -14.56 -1.19
N ALA A 111 1.31 -13.50 -1.27
CA ALA A 111 2.76 -13.58 -1.19
C ALA A 111 3.32 -12.52 -0.23
N ASP A 112 2.61 -12.28 0.87
CA ASP A 112 3.02 -11.34 1.91
C ASP A 112 4.32 -11.78 2.57
N ARG A 113 5.11 -10.84 3.11
CA ARG A 113 6.35 -11.12 3.85
C ARG A 113 7.33 -11.97 3.02
N ASN A 114 7.76 -11.42 1.89
CA ASN A 114 8.73 -12.02 0.97
C ASN A 114 9.82 -10.98 0.60
N HIS A 115 10.55 -11.19 -0.50
CA HIS A 115 11.57 -10.29 -1.04
C HIS A 115 11.22 -9.81 -2.45
N VAL A 116 9.92 -9.67 -2.74
CA VAL A 116 9.42 -9.19 -4.04
C VAL A 116 9.75 -7.72 -4.18
N THR A 117 10.32 -7.33 -5.31
CA THR A 117 10.74 -5.95 -5.59
C THR A 117 9.93 -5.29 -6.70
N SER A 118 9.14 -6.07 -7.44
CA SER A 118 8.32 -5.58 -8.55
C SER A 118 7.03 -6.41 -8.67
N GLY A 119 5.96 -5.75 -9.11
CA GLY A 119 4.68 -6.39 -9.41
C GLY A 119 4.57 -6.90 -10.86
N GLU A 120 5.66 -6.90 -11.63
CA GLU A 120 5.74 -7.37 -13.01
C GLU A 120 5.50 -8.88 -13.13
N LEU A 121 4.22 -9.23 -13.16
CA LEU A 121 3.68 -10.54 -13.45
C LEU A 121 2.95 -10.48 -14.77
N GLU A 122 3.13 -11.49 -15.63
CA GLU A 122 2.34 -11.60 -16.86
C GLU A 122 0.84 -11.57 -16.52
N PRO A 123 0.00 -10.91 -17.34
CA PRO A 123 -1.43 -10.79 -17.06
C PRO A 123 -2.11 -12.14 -16.82
N MET A 124 -2.66 -12.31 -15.62
CA MET A 124 -3.46 -13.50 -15.26
C MET A 124 -4.95 -13.19 -15.43
N PRO A 125 -5.66 -13.85 -16.36
CA PRO A 125 -6.98 -13.40 -16.82
C PRO A 125 -8.11 -13.53 -15.80
N TYR A 126 -7.93 -14.33 -14.74
CA TYR A 126 -8.93 -14.56 -13.70
C TYR A 126 -8.48 -14.12 -12.30
N LEU A 127 -7.30 -13.52 -12.17
CA LEU A 127 -6.79 -13.13 -10.85
C LEU A 127 -7.67 -12.02 -10.27
N GLN A 128 -8.24 -12.27 -9.09
CA GLN A 128 -9.15 -11.38 -8.38
C GLN A 128 -8.52 -10.77 -7.14
N VAL A 129 -7.58 -11.47 -6.52
CA VAL A 129 -6.94 -11.04 -5.28
C VAL A 129 -5.42 -11.20 -5.39
N LEU A 130 -4.69 -10.12 -5.15
CA LEU A 130 -3.24 -10.10 -5.09
C LEU A 130 -2.80 -9.39 -3.81
N THR A 131 -2.10 -10.10 -2.92
CA THR A 131 -1.50 -9.51 -1.73
C THR A 131 0.02 -9.66 -1.78
N LEU A 132 0.72 -8.53 -1.68
CA LEU A 132 2.18 -8.41 -1.63
C LEU A 132 2.60 -7.55 -0.43
N ASN A 133 1.89 -7.67 0.70
CA ASN A 133 2.18 -6.89 1.90
C ASN A 133 3.57 -7.22 2.45
N LYS A 134 4.28 -6.27 3.04
CA LYS A 134 5.60 -6.47 3.67
C LYS A 134 6.62 -7.08 2.70
N ASN A 135 6.73 -6.48 1.51
CA ASN A 135 7.74 -6.80 0.51
C ASN A 135 8.69 -5.58 0.33
N LYS A 136 9.32 -5.44 -0.83
CA LYS A 136 10.31 -4.40 -1.15
C LYS A 136 9.95 -3.66 -2.46
N LEU A 137 8.66 -3.55 -2.79
CA LEU A 137 8.23 -2.84 -3.99
C LEU A 137 8.50 -1.34 -3.82
N THR A 138 9.07 -0.70 -4.86
CA THR A 138 9.30 0.75 -4.90
C THR A 138 8.31 1.50 -5.79
N SER A 139 7.60 0.78 -6.68
CA SER A 139 6.48 1.30 -7.45
C SER A 139 5.44 0.20 -7.67
N THR A 140 4.29 0.59 -8.21
CA THR A 140 3.21 -0.34 -8.58
C THR A 140 3.32 -0.85 -10.03
N SER A 141 4.45 -0.59 -10.72
CA SER A 141 4.63 -0.94 -12.13
C SER A 141 4.45 -2.44 -12.37
N GLY A 142 3.91 -2.78 -13.55
CA GLY A 142 3.77 -4.16 -14.01
C GLY A 142 2.54 -4.93 -13.50
N ILE A 143 1.78 -4.37 -12.57
CA ILE A 143 0.53 -4.98 -12.10
C ILE A 143 -0.58 -4.65 -13.10
N SER A 144 -0.91 -5.62 -13.96
CA SER A 144 -1.89 -5.47 -15.05
C SER A 144 -2.83 -6.69 -15.10
N HIS A 145 -3.92 -6.65 -14.32
CA HIS A 145 -4.81 -7.79 -14.09
C HIS A 145 -6.28 -7.36 -14.11
N LYS A 146 -6.94 -7.50 -15.27
CA LYS A 146 -8.27 -6.92 -15.53
C LYS A 146 -9.37 -7.36 -14.56
N GLN A 147 -9.30 -8.58 -14.02
CA GLN A 147 -10.29 -9.11 -13.07
C GLN A 147 -9.94 -8.82 -11.59
N LEU A 148 -8.85 -8.11 -11.32
CA LEU A 148 -8.40 -7.85 -9.96
C LEU A 148 -9.41 -6.96 -9.24
N GLU A 149 -9.95 -7.47 -8.13
CA GLU A 149 -10.90 -6.75 -7.28
C GLU A 149 -10.24 -6.21 -6.01
N CYS A 150 -9.22 -6.91 -5.51
CA CYS A 150 -8.48 -6.59 -4.30
C CYS A 150 -6.97 -6.60 -4.56
N LEU A 151 -6.33 -5.47 -4.27
CA LEU A 151 -4.88 -5.31 -4.30
C LEU A 151 -4.39 -4.80 -2.95
N GLU A 152 -3.49 -5.55 -2.31
CA GLU A 152 -2.89 -5.15 -1.04
C GLU A 152 -1.37 -5.06 -1.17
N LEU A 153 -0.83 -3.86 -0.95
CA LEU A 153 0.60 -3.53 -1.08
C LEU A 153 1.13 -2.84 0.19
N ASN A 154 0.56 -3.16 1.35
CA ASN A 154 0.91 -2.53 2.61
C ASN A 154 2.38 -2.79 2.99
N HIS A 155 3.03 -1.82 3.65
CA HIS A 155 4.37 -1.92 4.18
C HIS A 155 5.41 -2.32 3.12
N ASN A 156 5.41 -1.60 2.00
CA ASN A 156 6.45 -1.64 0.97
C ASN A 156 7.23 -0.31 0.99
N ASN A 157 7.93 0.01 -0.10
CA ASN A 157 8.67 1.26 -0.28
C ASN A 157 8.12 2.06 -1.47
N ILE A 158 6.81 2.01 -1.70
CA ILE A 158 6.19 2.60 -2.90
C ILE A 158 6.18 4.13 -2.80
N GLU A 159 6.82 4.79 -3.76
CA GLU A 159 6.90 6.26 -3.87
C GLU A 159 5.81 6.83 -4.77
N GLU A 160 5.41 6.09 -5.80
CA GLU A 160 4.38 6.52 -6.75
C GLU A 160 3.47 5.36 -7.18
N VAL A 161 2.23 5.70 -7.53
CA VAL A 161 1.27 4.79 -8.16
C VAL A 161 1.30 5.01 -9.68
N THR A 162 1.84 4.03 -10.41
CA THR A 162 1.96 4.01 -11.89
C THR A 162 0.95 3.09 -12.57
N LEU A 163 -0.07 2.64 -11.84
CA LEU A 163 -1.06 1.71 -12.35
C LEU A 163 -1.88 2.33 -13.49
N ASN A 164 -2.19 1.50 -14.48
CA ASN A 164 -3.11 1.86 -15.55
C ASN A 164 -4.55 1.50 -15.14
N PRO A 165 -5.49 2.46 -15.03
CA PRO A 165 -6.87 2.19 -14.67
C PRO A 165 -7.60 1.24 -15.62
N TYR A 166 -7.22 1.20 -16.90
CA TYR A 166 -7.81 0.29 -17.90
C TYR A 166 -7.37 -1.17 -17.71
N ASP A 167 -6.27 -1.40 -16.99
CA ASP A 167 -5.78 -2.74 -16.70
C ASP A 167 -6.34 -3.31 -15.39
N LEU A 168 -7.01 -2.46 -14.60
CA LEU A 168 -7.57 -2.78 -13.28
C LEU A 168 -9.04 -2.31 -13.17
N GLU A 169 -9.82 -2.48 -14.25
CA GLU A 169 -11.20 -2.00 -14.38
C GLU A 169 -12.14 -2.47 -13.25
N ASN A 170 -11.83 -3.59 -12.60
CA ASN A 170 -12.64 -4.19 -11.54
C ASN A 170 -12.15 -3.92 -10.12
N LEU A 171 -11.09 -3.12 -9.94
CA LEU A 171 -10.50 -2.88 -8.62
C LEU A 171 -11.51 -2.15 -7.70
N LYS A 172 -11.85 -2.80 -6.59
CA LYS A 172 -12.82 -2.32 -5.58
C LYS A 172 -12.16 -1.98 -4.25
N HIS A 173 -11.05 -2.63 -3.93
CA HIS A 173 -10.34 -2.50 -2.66
C HIS A 173 -8.84 -2.35 -2.93
N PHE A 174 -8.25 -1.25 -2.46
CA PHE A 174 -6.83 -0.99 -2.65
C PHE A 174 -6.20 -0.52 -1.34
N GLU A 175 -5.19 -1.26 -0.87
CA GLU A 175 -4.43 -0.93 0.32
C GLU A 175 -2.95 -0.64 0.01
N LEU A 176 -2.48 0.49 0.53
CA LEU A 176 -1.14 1.04 0.36
C LEU A 176 -0.61 1.59 1.70
N ARG A 177 -1.10 1.07 2.83
CA ARG A 177 -0.68 1.53 4.15
C ARG A 177 0.83 1.35 4.35
N GLY A 178 1.52 2.29 4.99
CA GLY A 178 2.92 2.09 5.36
C GLY A 178 3.88 2.13 4.17
N ASN A 179 3.60 2.99 3.19
CA ASN A 179 4.49 3.26 2.05
C ASN A 179 5.07 4.69 2.19
N ILE A 180 5.63 5.23 1.11
CA ILE A 180 6.26 6.56 1.09
C ILE A 180 5.62 7.49 0.05
N LEU A 181 4.31 7.30 -0.20
CA LEU A 181 3.53 8.14 -1.11
C LEU A 181 3.43 9.57 -0.57
N THR A 182 3.60 10.56 -1.45
CA THR A 182 3.46 12.00 -1.14
C THR A 182 2.18 12.64 -1.70
N THR A 183 1.49 11.94 -2.59
CA THR A 183 0.23 12.36 -3.23
C THR A 183 -0.68 11.16 -3.48
N THR A 184 -1.98 11.41 -3.71
CA THR A 184 -2.93 10.39 -4.18
C THR A 184 -2.97 10.27 -5.71
N ASN A 185 -2.15 11.04 -6.43
CA ASN A 185 -2.02 10.96 -7.88
C ASN A 185 -1.72 9.51 -8.36
N GLY A 186 -2.29 9.13 -9.50
CA GLY A 186 -2.17 7.77 -10.06
C GLY A 186 -3.26 6.80 -9.58
N ILE A 187 -4.04 7.15 -8.57
CA ILE A 187 -5.16 6.33 -8.07
C ILE A 187 -6.45 6.77 -8.77
N PHE A 188 -6.62 6.33 -10.03
CA PHE A 188 -7.74 6.77 -10.88
C PHE A 188 -8.74 5.65 -11.20
N PHE A 189 -9.19 4.91 -10.19
CA PHE A 189 -10.02 3.71 -10.37
C PHE A 189 -11.51 3.98 -10.09
N PRO A 190 -12.35 4.13 -11.12
CA PRO A 190 -13.74 4.56 -10.92
C PRO A 190 -14.62 3.53 -10.18
N ARG A 191 -14.24 2.25 -10.14
CA ARG A 191 -14.95 1.20 -9.39
C ARG A 191 -14.46 1.04 -7.95
N LEU A 192 -13.43 1.78 -7.54
CA LEU A 192 -12.87 1.68 -6.20
C LEU A 192 -13.90 2.10 -5.16
N THR A 193 -14.06 1.26 -4.14
CA THR A 193 -15.03 1.48 -3.04
C THR A 193 -14.33 1.74 -1.71
N ARG A 194 -13.11 1.21 -1.52
CA ARG A 194 -12.31 1.39 -0.31
C ARG A 194 -10.86 1.64 -0.67
N LEU A 195 -10.29 2.68 -0.08
CA LEU A 195 -8.91 3.10 -0.28
C LEU A 195 -8.23 3.33 1.07
N PHE A 196 -7.15 2.60 1.31
CA PHE A 196 -6.38 2.67 2.55
C PHE A 196 -4.97 3.18 2.30
N LEU A 197 -4.69 4.40 2.74
CA LEU A 197 -3.45 5.14 2.53
C LEU A 197 -2.81 5.57 3.87
N ALA A 198 -3.15 4.91 4.97
CA ALA A 198 -2.62 5.26 6.28
C ALA A 198 -1.10 5.10 6.35
N GLU A 199 -0.41 5.84 7.22
CA GLU A 199 1.05 5.72 7.42
C GLU A 199 1.84 5.93 6.13
N ASN A 200 1.53 6.99 5.38
CA ASN A 200 2.29 7.46 4.23
C ASN A 200 2.85 8.87 4.51
N GLN A 201 3.32 9.57 3.48
CA GLN A 201 3.85 10.95 3.56
C GLN A 201 2.98 11.91 2.73
N ILE A 202 1.67 11.64 2.61
CA ILE A 202 0.80 12.36 1.68
C ILE A 202 0.59 13.80 2.15
N GLU A 203 0.98 14.74 1.31
CA GLU A 203 0.84 16.19 1.52
C GLU A 203 -0.24 16.78 0.59
N LYS A 204 -0.59 16.09 -0.50
CA LYS A 204 -1.51 16.59 -1.53
C LYS A 204 -2.53 15.54 -1.97
N LEU A 205 -3.78 15.96 -2.12
CA LEU A 205 -4.86 15.15 -2.67
C LEU A 205 -5.09 15.52 -4.15
N GLU A 206 -5.08 14.52 -5.02
CA GLU A 206 -5.25 14.64 -6.47
C GLU A 206 -6.03 13.44 -7.02
N GLY A 207 -6.90 13.66 -8.00
CA GLY A 207 -7.59 12.58 -8.71
C GLY A 207 -8.79 11.97 -7.99
N LEU A 208 -9.13 12.46 -6.79
CA LEU A 208 -10.25 11.93 -5.99
C LEU A 208 -11.58 12.06 -6.73
N GLU A 209 -11.72 13.04 -7.62
CA GLU A 209 -12.91 13.24 -8.45
C GLU A 209 -13.25 12.07 -9.37
N ILE A 210 -12.28 11.20 -9.67
CA ILE A 210 -12.46 10.00 -10.50
C ILE A 210 -13.09 8.87 -9.67
N LEU A 211 -12.90 8.89 -8.36
CA LEU A 211 -13.29 7.84 -7.42
C LEU A 211 -14.78 7.96 -7.02
N VAL A 212 -15.66 8.05 -8.02
CA VAL A 212 -17.11 8.31 -7.85
C VAL A 212 -17.86 7.24 -7.04
N ASN A 213 -17.27 6.04 -6.88
CA ASN A 213 -17.83 4.95 -6.08
C ASN A 213 -17.17 4.77 -4.70
N LEU A 214 -16.19 5.62 -4.35
CA LEU A 214 -15.46 5.51 -3.09
C LEU A 214 -16.40 5.76 -1.92
N THR A 215 -16.43 4.83 -0.97
CA THR A 215 -17.24 4.93 0.25
C THR A 215 -16.37 5.18 1.48
N THR A 216 -15.16 4.64 1.48
CA THR A 216 -14.23 4.66 2.61
C THR A 216 -12.86 5.15 2.15
N LEU A 217 -12.39 6.24 2.76
CA LEU A 217 -11.03 6.76 2.57
C LEU A 217 -10.29 6.86 3.92
N HIS A 218 -9.19 6.12 4.04
CA HIS A 218 -8.30 6.17 5.20
C HIS A 218 -7.00 6.88 4.86
N LEU A 219 -6.76 8.04 5.48
CA LEU A 219 -5.58 8.90 5.33
C LEU A 219 -4.89 9.13 6.69
N ARG A 220 -5.10 8.26 7.67
CA ARG A 220 -4.49 8.37 9.01
C ARG A 220 -2.96 8.44 8.93
N SER A 221 -2.29 9.28 9.73
CA SER A 221 -0.82 9.31 9.80
C SER A 221 -0.20 9.64 8.44
N ASN A 222 -0.56 10.82 7.92
CA ASN A 222 0.00 11.46 6.74
C ASN A 222 0.41 12.90 7.10
N LYS A 223 0.69 13.74 6.10
CA LYS A 223 1.16 15.12 6.26
C LYS A 223 0.19 16.15 5.67
N LEU A 224 -1.11 15.84 5.68
CA LEU A 224 -2.11 16.74 5.13
C LEU A 224 -2.27 17.96 6.06
N SER A 225 -1.91 19.14 5.56
CA SER A 225 -2.21 20.43 6.20
C SER A 225 -3.31 21.20 5.47
N ASN A 226 -3.63 20.79 4.23
CA ASN A 226 -4.63 21.41 3.37
C ASN A 226 -5.53 20.33 2.76
N LEU A 227 -6.84 20.55 2.78
CA LEU A 227 -7.84 19.60 2.26
C LEU A 227 -8.34 19.93 0.84
N THR A 228 -7.63 20.76 0.09
CA THR A 228 -7.86 20.93 -1.35
C THR A 228 -7.63 19.60 -2.07
N GLY A 229 -8.55 19.27 -2.99
CA GLY A 229 -8.53 18.02 -3.77
C GLY A 229 -9.76 17.15 -3.56
N PHE A 230 -10.51 17.37 -2.47
CA PHE A 230 -11.89 16.86 -2.37
C PHE A 230 -12.80 17.56 -3.38
N ASP A 231 -13.67 16.77 -4.01
CA ASP A 231 -14.53 17.21 -5.11
C ASP A 231 -15.95 16.65 -4.92
N SER A 232 -16.96 17.40 -5.36
CA SER A 232 -18.37 17.01 -5.22
C SER A 232 -18.75 15.75 -6.00
N ARG A 233 -17.91 15.30 -6.94
CA ARG A 233 -18.03 14.01 -7.63
C ARG A 233 -17.78 12.80 -6.72
N CYS A 234 -17.20 13.00 -5.53
CA CYS A 234 -17.07 11.96 -4.49
C CYS A 234 -18.41 11.67 -3.79
N VAL A 235 -19.45 11.38 -4.57
CA VAL A 235 -20.85 11.36 -4.14
C VAL A 235 -21.20 10.25 -3.16
N LYS A 236 -20.35 9.22 -3.02
CA LYS A 236 -20.59 8.08 -2.12
C LYS A 236 -19.67 8.06 -0.89
N LEU A 237 -18.72 9.00 -0.78
CA LEU A 237 -17.74 8.98 0.29
C LEU A 237 -18.43 9.32 1.61
N ASN A 238 -18.60 8.31 2.47
CA ASN A 238 -19.32 8.42 3.73
C ASN A 238 -18.44 8.29 4.96
N TYR A 239 -17.26 7.71 4.82
CA TYR A 239 -16.28 7.55 5.88
C TYR A 239 -14.94 8.15 5.46
N LEU A 240 -14.47 9.13 6.23
CA LEU A 240 -13.18 9.78 6.05
C LEU A 240 -12.39 9.78 7.36
N ASN A 241 -11.17 9.25 7.31
CA ASN A 241 -10.26 9.25 8.45
C ASN A 241 -8.99 10.03 8.13
N LEU A 242 -8.86 11.21 8.73
CA LEU A 242 -7.75 12.16 8.65
C LEU A 242 -6.95 12.21 9.97
N ARG A 243 -7.13 11.24 10.89
CA ARG A 243 -6.45 11.22 12.18
C ARG A 243 -4.93 11.30 12.04
N ASN A 244 -4.25 12.04 12.91
CA ASN A 244 -2.80 12.18 12.88
C ASN A 244 -2.32 12.73 11.52
N ASN A 245 -2.71 13.97 11.23
CA ASN A 245 -2.23 14.75 10.08
C ASN A 245 -1.77 16.13 10.59
N GLU A 246 -1.48 17.06 9.69
CA GLU A 246 -0.91 18.37 10.01
C GLU A 246 -1.93 19.50 9.81
N ILE A 247 -3.22 19.23 10.05
CA ILE A 247 -4.30 20.22 9.92
C ILE A 247 -4.26 21.15 11.13
N ILE A 248 -3.76 22.37 10.91
CA ILE A 248 -3.58 23.39 11.97
C ILE A 248 -4.85 24.25 12.14
N LYS A 249 -5.58 24.48 11.05
CA LYS A 249 -6.74 25.37 11.02
C LYS A 249 -8.02 24.57 10.92
N LEU A 250 -9.00 24.88 11.78
CA LEU A 250 -10.26 24.18 11.79
C LEU A 250 -11.10 24.52 10.56
N SER A 251 -10.97 25.75 10.04
CA SER A 251 -11.65 26.21 8.83
C SER A 251 -11.31 25.40 7.57
N GLU A 252 -10.19 24.66 7.55
CA GLU A 252 -9.84 23.77 6.45
C GLU A 252 -10.90 22.68 6.21
N LEU A 253 -11.64 22.28 7.26
CA LEU A 253 -12.72 21.31 7.16
C LEU A 253 -13.92 21.83 6.35
N GLU A 254 -14.06 23.14 6.15
CA GLU A 254 -15.11 23.71 5.30
C GLU A 254 -15.00 23.18 3.85
N LYS A 255 -13.79 22.83 3.39
CA LYS A 255 -13.56 22.22 2.07
C LYS A 255 -14.25 20.86 1.91
N LEU A 256 -14.54 20.16 3.00
CA LEU A 256 -15.26 18.88 2.99
C LEU A 256 -16.77 19.06 2.77
N SER A 257 -17.30 20.30 2.83
CA SER A 257 -18.73 20.58 2.58
C SER A 257 -19.19 20.19 1.18
N CYS A 258 -18.26 19.98 0.24
CA CYS A 258 -18.56 19.48 -1.10
C CYS A 258 -18.97 18.00 -1.11
N LEU A 259 -18.76 17.23 -0.03
CA LEU A 259 -19.01 15.80 0.06
C LEU A 259 -20.44 15.52 0.57
N PRO A 260 -21.39 15.16 -0.30
CA PRO A 260 -22.81 15.12 0.08
C PRO A 260 -23.17 13.95 1.00
N ALA A 261 -22.42 12.84 0.92
CA ALA A 261 -22.68 11.61 1.66
C ALA A 261 -21.81 11.45 2.90
N LEU A 262 -20.98 12.45 3.26
CA LEU A 262 -20.06 12.32 4.39
C LEU A 262 -20.82 12.22 5.72
N GLU A 263 -20.69 11.07 6.38
CA GLU A 263 -21.41 10.75 7.63
C GLU A 263 -20.44 10.57 8.80
N THR A 264 -19.26 10.03 8.56
CA THR A 264 -18.24 9.79 9.60
C THR A 264 -16.95 10.51 9.25
N LEU A 265 -16.51 11.38 10.15
CA LEU A 265 -15.24 12.09 10.07
C LEU A 265 -14.40 11.75 11.31
N VAL A 266 -13.14 11.38 11.12
CA VAL A 266 -12.16 11.21 12.20
C VAL A 266 -10.99 12.14 11.93
N ILE A 267 -10.76 13.12 12.80
CA ILE A 267 -9.68 14.11 12.68
C ILE A 267 -8.88 14.29 13.97
N LEU A 268 -9.08 13.45 15.00
CA LEU A 268 -8.22 13.38 16.19
C LEU A 268 -6.72 13.44 15.86
N GLU A 269 -5.89 13.87 16.82
CA GLU A 269 -4.43 13.96 16.66
C GLU A 269 -4.00 14.89 15.51
N ASN A 270 -4.82 15.88 15.14
CA ASN A 270 -4.39 17.01 14.32
C ASN A 270 -4.15 18.22 15.23
N PRO A 271 -3.21 19.13 14.92
CA PRO A 271 -2.95 20.31 15.74
C PRO A 271 -4.17 21.21 15.99
N THR A 272 -5.17 21.19 15.10
CA THR A 272 -6.44 21.92 15.28
C THR A 272 -7.37 21.33 16.35
N VAL A 273 -7.15 20.08 16.78
CA VAL A 273 -8.02 19.41 17.75
C VAL A 273 -7.43 19.58 19.15
N PRO A 274 -8.16 20.18 20.10
CA PRO A 274 -7.66 20.40 21.46
C PRO A 274 -7.40 19.10 22.21
N ASP A 275 -6.51 19.16 23.21
CA ASP A 275 -6.17 18.04 24.08
C ASP A 275 -7.29 17.76 25.11
N ARG A 276 -8.39 17.15 24.66
CA ARG A 276 -9.46 16.48 25.46
C ARG A 276 -9.87 17.14 26.80
N GLU A 277 -9.85 18.46 26.91
CA GLU A 277 -10.66 19.15 27.91
C GLU A 277 -12.12 19.14 27.47
N ALA A 278 -13.04 18.77 28.37
CA ALA A 278 -14.44 18.50 28.01
C ALA A 278 -15.15 19.71 27.38
N GLU A 279 -14.83 20.93 27.82
CA GLU A 279 -15.43 22.16 27.28
C GLU A 279 -14.92 22.48 25.87
N GLU A 280 -13.62 22.34 25.64
CA GLU A 280 -13.01 22.57 24.32
C GLU A 280 -13.46 21.54 23.28
N GLU A 281 -13.63 20.28 23.70
CA GLU A 281 -14.15 19.22 22.84
C GLU A 281 -15.57 19.54 22.36
N VAL A 282 -16.45 20.00 23.25
CA VAL A 282 -17.82 20.40 22.91
C VAL A 282 -17.80 21.57 21.91
N ALA A 283 -16.99 22.61 22.16
CA ALA A 283 -16.89 23.76 21.27
C ALA A 283 -16.41 23.36 19.86
N TYR A 284 -15.34 22.58 19.78
CA TYR A 284 -14.79 22.10 18.50
C TYR A 284 -15.82 21.27 17.72
N ARG A 285 -16.52 20.33 18.37
CA ARG A 285 -17.54 19.49 17.72
C ARG A 285 -18.69 20.32 17.15
N HIS A 286 -19.13 21.36 17.86
CA HIS A 286 -20.15 22.29 17.35
C HIS A 286 -19.70 23.03 16.10
N ILE A 287 -18.45 23.50 16.07
CA ILE A 287 -17.89 24.20 14.90
C ILE A 287 -17.78 23.24 13.71
N VAL A 288 -17.33 21.99 13.91
CA VAL A 288 -17.30 20.95 12.87
C VAL A 288 -18.70 20.69 12.32
N LEU A 289 -19.71 20.55 13.17
CA LEU A 289 -21.10 20.33 12.74
C LEU A 289 -21.71 21.55 12.03
N ALA A 290 -21.30 22.76 12.39
CA ALA A 290 -21.71 23.97 11.69
C ALA A 290 -21.16 24.02 10.26
N MET A 291 -19.96 23.47 10.02
CA MET A 291 -19.38 23.27 8.68
C MET A 291 -20.01 22.08 7.94
N LEU A 292 -20.22 20.97 8.65
CA LEU A 292 -20.56 19.65 8.10
C LEU A 292 -21.81 19.07 8.80
N PRO A 293 -23.01 19.61 8.50
CA PRO A 293 -24.23 19.30 9.27
C PRO A 293 -24.77 17.87 9.09
N ASN A 294 -24.31 17.15 8.06
CA ASN A 294 -24.76 15.80 7.75
C ASN A 294 -24.04 14.71 8.57
N LEU A 295 -22.97 15.05 9.30
CA LEU A 295 -22.22 14.09 10.10
C LEU A 295 -23.13 13.40 11.12
N THR A 296 -22.94 12.09 11.24
CA THR A 296 -23.59 11.23 12.24
C THR A 296 -22.57 10.74 13.27
N ARG A 297 -21.28 10.76 12.94
CA ARG A 297 -20.17 10.40 13.81
C ARG A 297 -18.99 11.35 13.63
N ILE A 298 -18.45 11.84 14.73
CA ILE A 298 -17.20 12.61 14.78
C ILE A 298 -16.26 11.88 15.73
N ASP A 299 -15.05 11.58 15.27
CA ASP A 299 -13.97 11.00 16.08
C ASP A 299 -14.30 9.65 16.73
N LYS A 300 -15.19 8.89 16.07
CA LYS A 300 -15.79 7.60 16.46
C LYS A 300 -16.93 7.70 17.48
N ASP A 301 -17.30 8.89 17.88
CA ASP A 301 -18.43 9.11 18.77
C ASP A 301 -19.67 9.53 17.97
N PRO A 302 -20.88 9.06 18.35
CA PRO A 302 -22.12 9.48 17.69
C PRO A 302 -22.34 10.98 17.91
N VAL A 303 -22.95 11.63 16.93
CA VAL A 303 -23.44 13.00 17.04
C VAL A 303 -24.83 12.98 17.65
N LEU A 304 -25.01 13.66 18.78
CA LEU A 304 -26.28 13.74 19.50
C LEU A 304 -27.22 14.79 18.87
N PHE A 305 -28.51 14.69 19.20
CA PHE A 305 -29.53 15.61 18.71
C PHE A 305 -29.27 17.06 19.16
N ASP A 306 -28.91 17.25 20.43
CA ASP A 306 -28.65 18.58 20.99
C ASP A 306 -27.43 19.23 20.33
N GLU A 307 -26.36 18.48 20.07
CA GLU A 307 -25.18 18.98 19.33
C GLU A 307 -25.56 19.50 17.94
N LYS A 308 -26.43 18.78 17.20
CA LYS A 308 -26.92 19.23 15.89
C LYS A 308 -27.77 20.50 15.99
N ARG A 309 -28.60 20.60 17.03
CA ARG A 309 -29.44 21.78 17.26
C ARG A 309 -28.56 23.00 17.54
N GLU A 310 -27.63 22.88 18.46
CA GLU A 310 -26.71 23.93 18.89
C GLU A 310 -25.79 24.39 17.76
N ALA A 311 -25.20 23.45 17.01
CA ALA A 311 -24.39 23.78 15.84
C ALA A 311 -25.17 24.54 14.76
N LYS A 312 -26.45 24.21 14.55
CA LYS A 312 -27.33 24.92 13.59
C LYS A 312 -27.67 26.33 14.06
N GLU A 313 -27.90 26.52 15.34
CA GLU A 313 -28.12 27.85 15.94
C GLU A 313 -26.86 28.70 15.85
N PHE A 314 -25.71 28.13 16.20
CA PHE A 314 -24.40 28.75 16.04
C PHE A 314 -24.14 29.19 14.59
N ARG A 315 -24.38 28.31 13.61
CA ARG A 315 -24.23 28.65 12.17
C ARG A 315 -25.15 29.80 11.75
N ARG A 316 -26.39 29.86 12.25
CA ARG A 316 -27.32 30.97 11.98
C ARG A 316 -26.83 32.28 12.57
N GLN A 317 -26.25 32.24 13.77
CA GLN A 317 -25.70 33.42 14.42
C GLN A 317 -24.49 33.96 13.64
N MET A 318 -23.56 33.08 13.24
CA MET A 318 -22.42 33.48 12.38
C MET A 318 -22.88 34.19 11.10
N LEU A 319 -23.93 33.69 10.44
CA LEU A 319 -24.47 34.31 9.22
C LEU A 319 -25.10 35.70 9.47
N ARG A 320 -25.67 35.93 10.65
CA ARG A 320 -26.22 37.25 11.04
C ARG A 320 -25.13 38.26 11.33
N ASP A 321 -24.08 37.80 11.99
CA ASP A 321 -22.98 38.65 12.44
C ASP A 321 -21.90 38.84 11.36
N GLY A 322 -21.98 38.09 10.25
CA GLY A 322 -21.03 38.13 9.14
C GLY A 322 -19.72 37.38 9.41
N THR A 323 -19.64 36.63 10.52
CA THR A 323 -18.47 35.81 10.90
C THR A 323 -18.29 34.64 9.94
N LYS A 324 -17.05 34.39 9.54
CA LYS A 324 -16.65 33.25 8.70
C LYS A 324 -15.84 32.25 9.53
N PHE A 325 -15.75 31.00 9.08
CA PHE A 325 -14.96 29.98 9.81
C PHE A 325 -13.48 30.32 9.97
N PRO A 326 -12.80 30.97 8.99
CA PRO A 326 -11.43 31.43 9.19
C PRO A 326 -11.27 32.44 10.33
N ASP A 327 -12.33 33.16 10.71
CA ASP A 327 -12.30 34.07 11.86
C ASP A 327 -12.25 33.32 13.21
N LEU A 328 -12.58 32.02 13.20
CA LEU A 328 -12.52 31.12 14.37
C LEU A 328 -11.17 30.40 14.49
N ASP A 329 -10.30 30.47 13.47
CA ASP A 329 -8.96 29.93 13.56
C ASP A 329 -8.13 30.85 14.48
N THR A 330 -8.15 30.59 15.78
CA THR A 330 -7.24 31.26 16.71
C THR A 330 -5.80 30.87 16.35
N ASN A 331 -4.87 31.84 16.33
CA ASN A 331 -3.45 31.52 16.24
C ASN A 331 -3.07 30.54 17.37
N PRO A 332 -2.25 29.51 17.11
CA PRO A 332 -1.76 28.66 18.18
C PRO A 332 -1.03 29.53 19.22
N PRO A 333 -1.11 29.20 20.53
CA PRO A 333 -0.20 29.78 21.50
C PRO A 333 1.24 29.48 21.05
N ASN A 334 2.09 30.50 21.04
CA ASN A 334 3.54 30.38 20.79
C ASN A 334 4.21 29.34 21.69
#